data_AF-A0A7L3APC9-F1
#
_entry.id   AF-A0A7L3APC9-F1
#
_cell.length_a   1.000
_cell.length_b   1.000
_cell.length_c   1.000
_cell.angle_alpha   90.00
_cell.angle_beta   90.00
_cell.angle_gamma   90.00
#
_symmetry.space_group_name_H-M   'P 1'
#
loop_
_entity.id
_entity.type
_entity.pdbx_description
1 polymer ?
#
loop_
_entity_poly.entity_id
_entity_poly.type
_entity_poly.pdbx_seq_one_letter_code
_entity_poly.pdbx_strand_id
1 'polypeptide(L)'
;RNTTGVTEEALKEFSMMFKHFDKDKSGRLNHQEFKSCLRSLGYDLPMVEEGEPDPEFESILDTVDPNRDGHVSLQEYMAFMISRETENVKSSEEIESAFRALSSEGKPYVTKEELYQNLTREQADYCISHMKPYMDGKGRELPSAYDYIEFTRSLFVN
;
A
#
# COMPACT_ATOMS: atom_id res chain seq x y z
N ARG A 1 -4.65 14.70 8.02
CA ARG A 1 -5.34 13.41 7.75
C ARG A 1 -4.70 12.87 6.48
N ASN A 2 -3.72 11.97 6.61
CA ASN A 2 -3.08 11.34 5.47
C ASN A 2 -4.02 10.21 5.02
N THR A 3 -4.81 10.47 4.00
CA THR A 3 -5.82 9.55 3.44
C THR A 3 -5.23 8.51 2.51
N THR A 4 -3.92 8.31 2.55
CA THR A 4 -3.15 7.60 1.52
C THR A 4 -2.66 6.24 1.95
N GLY A 5 -3.02 5.70 3.13
CA GLY A 5 -2.55 4.36 3.58
C GLY A 5 -1.03 4.19 3.78
N VAL A 6 -0.23 5.16 3.33
CA VAL A 6 1.23 5.23 3.43
C VAL A 6 1.63 5.95 4.73
N THR A 7 2.63 5.41 5.43
CA THR A 7 3.16 5.99 6.67
C THR A 7 3.94 7.29 6.41
N GLU A 8 4.06 8.15 7.41
CA GLU A 8 4.86 9.38 7.28
C GLU A 8 6.34 9.08 7.04
N GLU A 9 6.82 7.96 7.55
CA GLU A 9 8.16 7.42 7.33
C GLU A 9 8.39 7.05 5.86
N ALA A 10 7.47 6.30 5.25
CA ALA A 10 7.56 5.93 3.84
C ALA A 10 7.54 7.17 2.93
N LEU A 11 6.68 8.16 3.20
CA LEU A 11 6.68 9.42 2.47
C LEU A 11 8.02 10.17 2.56
N LYS A 12 8.67 10.15 3.74
CA LYS A 12 10.00 10.73 3.91
C LYS A 12 11.05 9.96 3.13
N GLU A 13 11.02 8.63 3.15
CA GLU A 13 11.93 7.79 2.40
C GLU A 13 11.83 8.04 0.89
N PHE A 14 10.61 8.10 0.34
CA PHE A 14 10.38 8.41 -1.07
C PHE A 14 10.95 9.79 -1.43
N SER A 15 10.69 10.81 -0.61
CA SER A 15 11.27 12.13 -0.83
C SER A 15 12.80 12.13 -0.77
N MET A 16 13.40 11.38 0.16
CA MET A 16 14.85 11.30 0.30
C MET A 16 15.49 10.61 -0.89
N MET A 17 14.90 9.51 -1.37
CA MET A 17 15.38 8.78 -2.54
C MET A 17 15.27 9.62 -3.80
N PHE A 18 14.13 10.30 -4.03
CA PHE A 18 14.01 11.24 -5.14
C PHE A 18 15.15 12.27 -5.14
N LYS A 19 15.39 12.93 -4.00
CA LYS A 19 16.46 13.94 -3.87
C LYS A 19 17.87 13.37 -4.00
N HIS A 20 18.05 12.09 -3.71
CA HIS A 20 19.32 11.42 -3.88
C HIS A 20 19.65 11.22 -5.36
N PHE A 21 18.63 10.92 -6.18
CA PHE A 21 18.77 10.73 -7.62
C PHE A 21 18.70 12.03 -8.42
N ASP A 22 18.01 13.06 -7.92
CA ASP A 22 17.95 14.42 -8.50
C ASP A 22 19.27 15.18 -8.24
N LYS A 23 20.34 14.74 -8.92
CA LYS A 23 21.71 15.24 -8.69
C LYS A 23 21.86 16.70 -9.09
N ASP A 24 21.16 17.12 -10.14
CA ASP A 24 21.19 18.48 -10.65
C ASP A 24 20.21 19.42 -9.91
N LYS A 25 19.39 18.87 -9.01
CA LYS A 25 18.36 19.60 -8.26
C LYS A 25 17.38 20.31 -9.18
N SER A 26 17.12 19.73 -10.34
CA SER A 26 16.14 20.22 -11.30
C SER A 26 14.71 20.08 -10.76
N GLY A 27 14.51 19.24 -9.73
CA GLY A 27 13.19 18.90 -9.20
C GLY A 27 12.45 17.88 -10.06
N ARG A 28 13.16 17.25 -11.00
CA ARG A 28 12.66 16.25 -11.94
C ARG A 28 13.72 15.15 -12.10
N LEU A 29 13.29 13.90 -12.30
CA LEU A 29 14.19 12.81 -12.66
C LEU A 29 13.99 12.48 -14.14
N ASN A 30 15.07 12.31 -14.88
CA ASN A 30 14.94 11.70 -16.21
C ASN A 30 14.59 10.20 -16.08
N HIS A 31 14.21 9.55 -17.18
CA HIS A 31 13.83 8.13 -17.17
C HIS A 31 14.91 7.20 -16.58
N GLN A 32 16.20 7.48 -16.80
CA GLN A 32 17.29 6.65 -16.28
C GLN A 32 17.44 6.80 -14.76
N GLU A 33 17.36 8.03 -14.27
CA GLU A 33 17.41 8.35 -12.83
C GLU A 33 16.20 7.79 -12.11
N PHE A 34 15.01 7.94 -12.69
CA PHE A 34 13.78 7.40 -12.16
C PHE A 34 13.81 5.87 -12.11
N LYS A 35 14.24 5.20 -13.19
CA LYS A 35 14.41 3.73 -13.20
C LYS A 35 15.41 3.25 -12.15
N SER A 36 16.49 4.00 -11.94
CA SER A 36 17.49 3.68 -10.91
C SER A 36 16.94 3.89 -9.50
N CYS A 37 16.14 4.94 -9.31
CA CYS A 37 15.43 5.21 -8.06
C CYS A 37 14.46 4.07 -7.69
N LEU A 38 13.65 3.60 -8.65
CA LEU A 38 12.75 2.46 -8.44
C LEU A 38 13.50 1.19 -8.04
N ARG A 39 14.62 0.88 -8.69
CA ARG A 39 15.45 -0.27 -8.29
C ARG A 39 16.01 -0.14 -6.88
N SER A 40 16.42 1.07 -6.46
CA SER A 40 16.88 1.33 -5.09
C SER A 40 15.78 1.20 -4.04
N LEU A 41 14.52 1.40 -4.43
CA LEU A 41 13.34 1.14 -3.60
C LEU A 41 12.95 -0.36 -3.54
N GLY A 42 13.65 -1.22 -4.28
CA GLY A 42 13.38 -2.66 -4.32
C GLY A 42 12.41 -3.10 -5.41
N TYR A 43 12.09 -2.26 -6.40
CA TYR A 43 11.36 -2.70 -7.58
C TYR A 43 12.26 -3.59 -8.44
N ASP A 44 11.77 -4.79 -8.76
CA ASP A 44 12.45 -5.76 -9.63
C ASP A 44 12.25 -5.36 -11.10
N LEU A 45 13.03 -4.37 -11.55
CA LEU A 45 13.04 -3.94 -12.95
C LEU A 45 14.27 -4.52 -13.66
N PRO A 46 14.11 -5.12 -14.86
CA PRO A 46 15.20 -5.74 -15.58
C PRO A 46 16.29 -4.72 -15.95
N MET A 47 17.55 -5.18 -15.87
CA MET A 47 18.69 -4.46 -16.43
C MET A 47 18.66 -4.58 -17.96
N VAL A 48 17.90 -3.71 -18.62
CA VAL A 48 17.97 -3.53 -20.07
C VAL A 48 18.96 -2.42 -20.41
N GLU A 49 19.62 -2.55 -21.56
CA GLU A 49 20.50 -1.52 -22.11
C GLU A 49 19.70 -0.29 -22.57
N GLU A 50 20.39 0.84 -22.70
CA GLU A 50 19.78 2.11 -23.10
C GLU A 50 19.24 1.99 -24.53
N GLY A 51 17.92 2.16 -24.69
CA GLY A 51 17.23 2.03 -25.98
C GLY A 51 16.56 0.68 -26.23
N GLU A 52 16.76 -0.30 -25.35
CA GLU A 52 16.02 -1.56 -25.39
C GLU A 52 14.64 -1.40 -24.70
N PRO A 53 13.58 -2.01 -25.26
CA PRO A 53 12.24 -1.89 -24.69
C PRO A 53 12.15 -2.63 -23.35
N ASP A 54 11.71 -1.90 -22.32
CA ASP A 54 11.39 -2.45 -21.02
C ASP A 54 9.88 -2.36 -20.80
N PRO A 55 9.10 -3.41 -21.12
CA PRO A 55 7.64 -3.34 -21.07
C PRO A 55 7.10 -3.03 -19.66
N GLU A 56 7.82 -3.41 -18.60
CA GLU A 56 7.41 -3.13 -17.22
C GLU A 56 7.63 -1.66 -16.88
N PHE A 57 8.80 -1.12 -17.25
CA PHE A 57 9.09 0.29 -17.06
C PHE A 57 8.25 1.19 -17.96
N GLU A 58 7.97 0.77 -19.20
CA GLU A 58 7.08 1.48 -20.13
C GLU A 58 5.66 1.63 -19.57
N SER A 59 5.12 0.58 -18.96
CA SER A 59 3.82 0.63 -18.28
C SER A 59 3.82 1.62 -17.09
N ILE A 60 4.94 1.69 -16.38
CA ILE A 60 5.13 2.69 -15.31
C ILE A 60 5.17 4.10 -15.92
N LEU A 61 5.92 4.31 -17.01
CA LEU A 61 6.01 5.59 -17.71
C LEU A 61 4.67 6.06 -18.25
N ASP A 62 3.83 5.18 -18.77
CA ASP A 62 2.47 5.54 -19.21
C ASP A 62 1.62 6.10 -18.06
N THR A 63 1.94 5.74 -16.81
CA THR A 63 1.26 6.24 -15.62
C THR A 63 1.87 7.55 -15.12
N VAL A 64 3.20 7.69 -15.14
CA VAL A 64 3.90 8.82 -14.48
C VAL A 64 4.36 9.93 -15.42
N ASP A 65 4.55 9.63 -16.70
CA ASP A 65 4.97 10.55 -17.77
C ASP A 65 4.09 10.31 -19.02
N PRO A 66 2.77 10.54 -18.94
CA PRO A 66 1.84 10.30 -20.05
C PRO A 66 2.07 11.26 -21.23
N ASN A 67 2.67 12.42 -20.97
CA ASN A 67 3.08 13.39 -21.97
C ASN A 67 4.41 13.02 -22.65
N ARG A 68 5.13 12.00 -22.14
CA ARG A 68 6.42 11.54 -22.63
C ARG A 68 7.40 12.71 -22.80
N ASP A 69 7.41 13.62 -21.83
CA ASP A 69 8.35 14.76 -21.82
C ASP A 69 9.77 14.35 -21.38
N GLY A 70 9.95 13.08 -21.00
CA GLY A 70 11.23 12.49 -20.64
C GLY A 70 11.59 12.67 -19.17
N HIS A 71 10.72 13.32 -18.38
CA HIS A 71 11.00 13.73 -17.02
C HIS A 71 9.83 13.43 -16.08
N VAL A 72 10.15 12.88 -14.91
CA VAL A 72 9.19 12.61 -13.84
C VAL A 72 9.42 13.60 -12.72
N SER A 73 8.43 14.46 -12.46
CA SER A 73 8.49 15.41 -11.35
C SER A 73 8.33 14.71 -9.99
N LEU A 74 8.74 15.39 -8.92
CA LEU A 74 8.54 14.90 -7.55
C LEU A 74 7.06 14.58 -7.27
N GLN A 75 6.13 15.37 -7.84
CA GLN A 75 4.71 15.16 -7.63
C GLN A 75 4.21 13.88 -8.31
N GLU A 76 4.61 13.63 -9.55
CA GLU A 76 4.25 12.41 -10.31
C GLU A 76 4.87 11.18 -9.65
N TYR A 77 6.14 11.27 -9.26
CA TYR A 77 6.83 10.23 -8.51
C TYR A 77 6.13 9.91 -7.19
N MET A 78 5.77 10.92 -6.39
CA MET A 78 5.08 10.71 -5.12
C MET A 78 3.70 10.10 -5.31
N ALA A 79 2.94 10.57 -6.30
CA ALA A 79 1.63 10.00 -6.62
C ALA A 79 1.75 8.54 -7.05
N PHE A 80 2.78 8.20 -7.84
CA PHE A 80 3.07 6.83 -8.22
C PHE A 80 3.47 5.96 -7.02
N MET A 81 4.39 6.42 -6.17
CA MET A 81 4.81 5.66 -5.00
C MET A 81 3.66 5.47 -4.00
N ILE A 82 2.81 6.49 -3.82
CA ILE A 82 1.64 6.39 -2.97
C ILE A 82 0.62 5.42 -3.56
N SER A 83 0.29 5.54 -4.84
CA SER A 83 -0.66 4.62 -5.49
C SER A 83 -0.13 3.19 -5.42
N ARG A 84 1.14 2.97 -5.75
CA ARG A 84 1.78 1.66 -5.65
C ARG A 84 1.78 1.11 -4.24
N GLU A 85 2.07 1.90 -3.21
CA GLU A 85 2.01 1.46 -1.81
C GLU A 85 0.58 1.22 -1.31
N THR A 86 -0.40 2.01 -1.76
CA THR A 86 -1.81 1.72 -1.47
C THR A 86 -2.29 0.46 -2.16
N GLU A 87 -1.81 0.20 -3.38
CA GLU A 87 -1.99 -1.09 -4.05
C GLU A 87 -1.15 -2.16 -3.35
N ASN A 88 -0.04 -1.80 -2.70
CA ASN A 88 0.86 -2.69 -1.94
C ASN A 88 0.35 -3.06 -0.55
N VAL A 89 -0.85 -2.63 -0.16
CA VAL A 89 -1.63 -3.38 0.83
C VAL A 89 -2.07 -4.68 0.15
N LYS A 90 -1.12 -5.58 -0.13
CA LYS A 90 -1.15 -6.46 -1.32
C LYS A 90 -1.44 -7.92 -1.00
N SER A 91 -1.75 -8.27 0.24
CA SER A 91 -2.19 -9.62 0.55
C SER A 91 -3.22 -9.62 1.67
N SER A 92 -4.19 -10.53 1.55
CA SER A 92 -5.07 -10.89 2.67
C SER A 92 -4.27 -11.19 3.93
N GLU A 93 -3.04 -11.68 3.80
CA GLU A 93 -2.14 -11.99 4.91
C GLU A 93 -1.65 -10.77 5.68
N GLU A 94 -1.37 -9.64 5.03
CA GLU A 94 -0.91 -8.42 5.73
C GLU A 94 -2.08 -7.76 6.47
N ILE A 95 -3.24 -7.68 5.81
CA ILE A 95 -4.45 -7.17 6.47
C ILE A 95 -4.87 -8.11 7.61
N GLU A 96 -4.76 -9.43 7.41
CA GLU A 96 -5.03 -10.42 8.47
C GLU A 96 -4.05 -10.25 9.63
N SER A 97 -2.76 -10.06 9.37
CA SER A 97 -1.74 -9.85 10.39
C SER A 97 -1.99 -8.55 11.18
N ALA A 98 -2.37 -7.47 10.49
CA ALA A 98 -2.74 -6.22 11.13
C ALA A 98 -3.94 -6.39 12.07
N PHE A 99 -5.03 -7.02 11.60
CA PHE A 99 -6.19 -7.31 12.46
C PHE A 99 -5.86 -8.28 13.60
N ARG A 100 -4.99 -9.28 13.36
CA ARG A 100 -4.50 -10.17 14.40
C ARG A 100 -3.74 -9.41 15.48
N ALA A 101 -2.94 -8.40 15.10
CA ALA A 101 -2.25 -7.53 16.05
C ALA A 101 -3.22 -6.64 16.85
N LEU A 102 -4.39 -6.31 16.31
CA LEU A 102 -5.45 -5.62 17.06
C LEU A 102 -6.19 -6.53 18.04
N SER A 103 -6.25 -7.84 17.73
CA SER A 103 -6.87 -8.84 18.60
C SER A 103 -5.98 -9.15 19.80
N SER A 104 -6.56 -9.08 20.98
CA SER A 104 -5.90 -9.53 22.21
C SER A 104 -5.78 -11.04 22.15
N GLU A 105 -4.56 -11.56 22.30
CA GLU A 105 -4.22 -13.00 22.29
C GLU A 105 -4.19 -13.66 20.90
N GLY A 106 -4.13 -12.90 19.80
CA GLY A 106 -3.94 -13.45 18.45
C GLY A 106 -5.12 -14.30 17.97
N LYS A 107 -6.34 -13.91 18.36
CA LYS A 107 -7.58 -14.62 18.05
C LYS A 107 -7.91 -14.47 16.57
N PRO A 108 -8.63 -15.44 15.97
CA PRO A 108 -9.09 -15.35 14.57
C PRO A 108 -10.25 -14.37 14.37
N TYR A 109 -10.55 -13.52 15.36
CA TYR A 109 -11.59 -12.49 15.33
C TYR A 109 -11.14 -11.25 16.10
N VAL A 110 -11.79 -10.12 15.83
CA VAL A 110 -11.62 -8.87 16.59
C VAL A 110 -12.94 -8.46 17.20
N THR A 111 -12.90 -7.80 18.35
CA THR A 111 -14.10 -7.27 18.99
C THR A 111 -14.34 -5.81 18.65
N LYS A 112 -15.59 -5.35 18.79
CA LYS A 112 -15.96 -3.93 18.66
C LYS A 112 -15.08 -3.02 19.52
N GLU A 113 -14.77 -3.46 20.74
CA GLU A 113 -13.93 -2.71 21.67
C GLU A 113 -12.49 -2.62 21.16
N GLU A 114 -11.90 -3.73 20.71
CA GLU A 114 -10.55 -3.75 20.13
C GLU A 114 -10.41 -2.87 18.89
N LEU A 115 -11.44 -2.85 18.03
CA LEU A 115 -11.49 -1.96 16.88
C LEU A 115 -11.49 -0.49 17.28
N TYR A 116 -12.31 -0.06 18.24
CA TYR A 116 -12.31 1.35 18.68
C TYR A 116 -11.09 1.74 19.52
N GLN A 117 -10.43 0.78 20.17
CA GLN A 117 -9.20 1.05 20.92
C GLN A 117 -8.02 1.28 19.99
N ASN A 118 -7.98 0.61 18.84
CA ASN A 118 -6.84 0.67 17.92
C ASN A 118 -7.08 1.48 16.64
N LEU A 119 -8.33 1.70 16.25
CA LEU A 119 -8.70 2.43 15.04
C LEU A 119 -9.54 3.67 15.37
N THR A 120 -9.59 4.60 14.43
CA THR A 120 -10.53 5.73 14.54
C THR A 120 -11.98 5.26 14.47
N ARG A 121 -12.89 6.04 15.05
CA ARG A 121 -14.32 5.69 15.09
C ARG A 121 -14.90 5.36 13.71
N GLU A 122 -14.54 6.14 12.70
CA GLU A 122 -14.99 5.93 11.31
C GLU A 122 -14.46 4.60 10.73
N GLN A 123 -13.19 4.27 10.98
CA GLN A 123 -12.59 3.01 10.53
C GLN A 123 -13.17 1.79 11.24
N ALA A 124 -13.41 1.90 12.55
CA ALA A 124 -14.05 0.85 13.32
C ALA A 124 -15.49 0.63 12.86
N ASP A 125 -16.27 1.70 12.64
CA ASP A 125 -17.64 1.62 12.11
C ASP A 125 -17.67 0.99 10.70
N TYR A 126 -16.68 1.30 9.85
CA TYR A 126 -16.52 0.66 8.55
C TYR A 126 -16.28 -0.85 8.68
N CYS A 127 -15.34 -1.26 9.55
CA CYS A 127 -15.05 -2.68 9.78
C CYS A 127 -16.29 -3.41 10.31
N ILE A 128 -16.98 -2.85 11.31
CA ILE A 128 -18.18 -3.44 11.93
C ILE A 128 -19.33 -3.61 10.92
N SER A 129 -19.46 -2.67 9.97
CA SER A 129 -20.53 -2.73 8.96
C SER A 129 -20.25 -3.69 7.80
N HIS A 130 -18.99 -4.04 7.55
CA HIS A 130 -18.59 -4.91 6.44
C HIS A 130 -18.09 -6.29 6.87
N MET A 131 -17.73 -6.48 8.15
CA MET A 131 -17.34 -7.77 8.68
C MET A 131 -18.55 -8.59 9.13
N LYS A 132 -18.48 -9.90 8.95
CA LYS A 132 -19.50 -10.82 9.48
C LYS A 132 -19.25 -11.12 10.96
N PRO A 133 -20.30 -11.43 11.73
CA PRO A 133 -20.15 -11.94 13.09
C PRO A 133 -19.33 -13.23 13.10
N TYR A 134 -18.41 -13.35 14.05
CA TYR A 134 -17.60 -14.54 14.19
C TYR A 134 -18.42 -15.71 14.77
N MET A 135 -18.30 -16.88 14.15
CA MET A 135 -18.91 -18.12 14.62
C MET A 135 -17.83 -19.06 15.18
N ASP A 136 -18.04 -19.58 16.39
CA ASP A 136 -17.15 -20.59 16.95
C ASP A 136 -17.26 -21.93 16.20
N GLY A 137 -16.34 -22.87 16.48
CA GLY A 137 -16.35 -24.21 15.88
C GLY A 137 -17.59 -25.06 16.22
N LYS A 138 -18.53 -24.55 17.02
CA LYS A 138 -19.83 -25.17 17.33
C LYS A 138 -20.99 -24.42 16.67
N GLY A 139 -20.70 -23.45 15.79
CA GLY A 139 -21.69 -22.63 15.08
C GLY A 139 -22.37 -21.60 15.97
N ARG A 140 -21.79 -21.24 17.12
CA ARG A 140 -22.34 -20.19 17.99
C ARG A 140 -21.73 -18.86 17.63
N GLU A 141 -22.58 -17.90 17.33
CA GLU A 141 -22.18 -16.50 17.15
C GLU A 141 -21.63 -15.95 18.48
N LEU A 142 -20.45 -15.34 18.44
CA LEU A 142 -19.93 -14.58 19.57
C LEU A 142 -20.43 -13.13 19.44
N PRO A 143 -21.17 -12.61 20.43
CA PRO A 143 -21.64 -11.23 20.42
C PRO A 143 -20.46 -10.26 20.36
N SER A 144 -20.55 -9.28 19.45
CA SER A 144 -19.53 -8.23 19.27
C SER A 144 -18.15 -8.72 18.81
N ALA A 145 -18.04 -9.96 18.33
CA ALA A 145 -16.85 -10.49 17.67
C ALA A 145 -17.07 -10.56 16.16
N TYR A 146 -16.06 -10.14 15.39
CA TYR A 146 -16.13 -10.03 13.94
C TYR A 146 -15.00 -10.83 13.29
N ASP A 147 -15.36 -11.61 12.27
CA ASP A 147 -14.41 -12.43 11.52
C ASP A 147 -13.67 -11.56 10.51
N TYR A 148 -12.46 -11.15 10.89
CA TYR A 148 -11.60 -10.38 9.99
C TYR A 148 -10.95 -11.26 8.93
N ILE A 149 -10.81 -12.58 9.14
CA ILE A 149 -10.16 -13.49 8.18
C ILE A 149 -11.06 -13.67 6.95
N GLU A 150 -12.36 -13.86 7.16
CA GLU A 150 -13.31 -13.92 6.05
C GLU A 150 -13.42 -12.57 5.35
N PHE A 151 -13.43 -11.47 6.11
CA PHE A 151 -13.46 -10.12 5.57
C PHE A 151 -12.26 -9.82 4.68
N THR A 152 -11.03 -10.09 5.14
CA THR A 152 -9.82 -9.88 4.32
C THR A 152 -9.87 -10.73 3.08
N ARG A 153 -10.22 -12.01 3.17
CA ARG A 153 -10.39 -12.87 1.99
C ARG A 153 -11.41 -12.30 1.00
N SER A 154 -12.54 -11.79 1.48
CA SER A 154 -13.58 -11.22 0.63
C SER A 154 -13.14 -9.92 -0.08
N LEU A 155 -12.20 -9.17 0.49
CA LEU A 155 -11.66 -7.96 -0.12
C LEU A 155 -10.72 -8.24 -1.30
N PHE A 156 -10.01 -9.38 -1.27
CA PHE A 156 -9.03 -9.76 -2.30
C PHE A 156 -9.56 -10.77 -3.33
N VAL A 157 -10.72 -11.39 -3.09
CA VAL A 157 -11.40 -12.24 -4.07
C VAL A 157 -12.35 -11.37 -4.90
N ASN A 158 -11.82 -10.72 -5.94
CA ASN A 158 -12.63 -10.15 -7.02
C ASN A 158 -11.99 -10.39 -8.38
#